data_AF-A0A6P0MA74-F1
#
_entry.id   AF-A0A6P0MA74-F1
#
_cell.length_a   1.000
_cell.length_b   1.000
_cell.length_c   1.000
_cell.angle_alpha   90.00
_cell.angle_beta   90.00
_cell.angle_gamma   90.00
#
_symmetry.space_group_name_H-M   'P 1'
#
loop_
_entity.id
_entity.type
_entity.pdbx_description
1 polymer ?
#
loop_
_entity_poly.entity_id
_entity_poly.type
_entity_poly.pdbx_seq_one_letter_code
_entity_poly.pdbx_strand_id
1 'polypeptide(L)'
;AFIGRALRGPTDEPILINNYGEYERIFGGLWNESTMSFAVRDFYNNGGSQAVIVRLHNAGEKATLKAGKTGGNQISLEAANVGTWGNKLRARVDRTFPKSITDENTHETDKLFNLYIRDGETEEVETFLKVSAKYGHPRQVDKVLENQSNLVRYSGTITADIPIPTPNDDGLDETQLKEELWSDTRSNKVESGHEGSDGDAIAENEFTGSGKEGAKEGLYALENTDLFNLLCIPPFAPDTDITTTLIDAALGYCLKRRAMMIIDSPKAWKNKTDAKDGIDKGTEPDGVGSTSTNGAIFFPRLMMPNPLKDNQIEIFAACGAIAGVFARTDASRGVWKAPAGFEAVLKGVTGLSVPLTDPENGELNPKGITACE
;
A
#
# COMPACT_ATOMS: atom_id res chain seq x y z
N ALA A 1 -1.54 10.10 -8.24
CA ALA A 1 -2.22 9.16 -7.32
C ALA A 1 -2.18 7.77 -7.96
N PHE A 2 -1.82 6.77 -7.18
CA PHE A 2 -1.80 5.37 -7.56
C PHE A 2 -2.78 4.61 -6.67
N ILE A 3 -3.61 3.77 -7.27
CA ILE A 3 -4.58 2.94 -6.55
C ILE A 3 -4.38 1.48 -6.95
N GLY A 4 -4.31 0.60 -5.96
CA GLY A 4 -4.12 -0.83 -6.21
C GLY A 4 -3.69 -1.59 -4.97
N ARG A 5 -3.26 -2.83 -5.17
CA ARG A 5 -2.85 -3.72 -4.07
C ARG A 5 -1.43 -3.40 -3.59
N ALA A 6 -1.14 -3.59 -2.31
CA ALA A 6 0.22 -3.55 -1.76
C ALA A 6 0.39 -4.57 -0.63
N LEU A 7 1.63 -4.93 -0.30
CA LEU A 7 1.96 -6.02 0.64
C LEU A 7 1.56 -5.68 2.09
N ARG A 8 1.76 -4.43 2.50
CA ARG A 8 1.42 -3.93 3.84
C ARG A 8 0.99 -2.46 3.79
N GLY A 9 0.74 -1.87 4.96
CA GLY A 9 0.42 -0.45 5.12
C GLY A 9 -1.08 -0.14 5.24
N PRO A 10 -1.45 1.11 5.50
CA PRO A 10 -2.83 1.56 5.66
C PRO A 10 -3.71 1.17 4.47
N THR A 11 -4.96 0.79 4.72
CA THR A 11 -6.00 0.54 3.70
C THR A 11 -7.04 1.65 3.73
N ASP A 12 -7.63 1.96 2.58
CA ASP A 12 -8.69 2.97 2.42
C ASP A 12 -8.34 4.41 2.89
N GLU A 13 -7.05 4.66 3.18
CA GLU A 13 -6.51 5.97 3.50
C GLU A 13 -5.47 6.39 2.45
N PRO A 14 -5.59 7.59 1.84
CA PRO A 14 -4.60 8.07 0.90
C PRO A 14 -3.32 8.52 1.63
N ILE A 15 -2.20 7.86 1.35
CA ILE A 15 -0.91 8.21 1.95
C ILE A 15 -0.06 8.97 0.93
N LEU A 16 0.34 10.19 1.28
CA LEU A 16 1.33 10.95 0.53
C LEU A 16 2.74 10.43 0.82
N ILE A 17 3.47 10.10 -0.24
CA ILE A 17 4.88 9.71 -0.18
C ILE A 17 5.72 10.60 -1.11
N ASN A 18 7.00 10.78 -0.78
CA ASN A 18 7.91 11.68 -1.48
C ASN A 18 9.05 10.95 -2.21
N ASN A 19 9.19 9.63 -2.00
CA ASN A 19 10.20 8.82 -2.65
C ASN A 19 9.81 7.33 -2.59
N TYR A 20 10.54 6.50 -3.34
CA TYR A 20 10.28 5.06 -3.36
C TYR A 20 10.65 4.35 -2.05
N GLY A 21 11.65 4.83 -1.31
CA GLY A 21 12.03 4.24 -0.01
C GLY A 21 10.91 4.37 1.04
N GLU A 22 10.12 5.45 0.99
CA GLU A 22 8.90 5.57 1.80
C GLU A 22 7.84 4.55 1.38
N TYR A 23 7.68 4.29 0.07
CA TYR A 23 6.80 3.22 -0.40
C TYR A 23 7.25 1.85 0.12
N GLU A 24 8.56 1.55 0.09
CA GLU A 24 9.10 0.29 0.61
C GLU A 24 8.81 0.12 2.10
N ARG A 25 9.07 1.16 2.89
CA ARG A 25 8.86 1.13 4.35
C ARG A 25 7.38 1.03 4.74
N ILE A 26 6.50 1.75 4.06
CA ILE A 26 5.08 1.82 4.42
C ILE A 26 4.30 0.65 3.80
N PHE A 27 4.54 0.36 2.53
CA PHE A 27 3.73 -0.54 1.70
C PHE A 27 4.39 -1.88 1.36
N GLY A 28 5.66 -2.08 1.73
CA GLY A 28 6.38 -3.35 1.59
C GLY A 28 7.11 -3.53 0.25
N GLY A 29 7.25 -2.47 -0.55
CA GLY A 29 8.09 -2.47 -1.75
C GLY A 29 7.51 -3.28 -2.91
N LEU A 30 8.40 -3.82 -3.76
CA LEU A 30 7.99 -4.64 -4.90
C LEU A 30 7.32 -5.93 -4.44
N TRP A 31 6.17 -6.23 -5.04
CA TRP A 31 5.45 -7.47 -4.79
C TRP A 31 4.80 -7.98 -6.06
N ASN A 32 4.99 -9.27 -6.36
CA ASN A 32 4.52 -9.89 -7.61
C ASN A 32 3.00 -9.78 -7.82
N GLU A 33 2.22 -9.72 -6.74
CA GLU A 33 0.75 -9.54 -6.80
C GLU A 33 0.32 -8.07 -6.83
N SER A 34 1.27 -7.14 -6.87
CA SER A 34 1.04 -5.69 -6.92
C SER A 34 1.72 -5.10 -8.15
N THR A 35 0.97 -4.99 -9.24
CA THR A 35 1.38 -4.17 -10.40
C THR A 35 1.59 -2.70 -10.02
N MET A 36 0.87 -2.21 -9.01
CA MET A 36 1.06 -0.86 -8.44
C MET A 36 2.46 -0.66 -7.90
N SER A 37 3.05 -1.64 -7.22
CA SER A 37 4.40 -1.53 -6.68
C SER A 37 5.45 -1.24 -7.75
N PHE A 38 5.29 -1.85 -8.94
CA PHE A 38 6.12 -1.60 -10.10
C PHE A 38 5.83 -0.22 -10.71
N ALA A 39 4.56 0.14 -10.89
CA ALA A 39 4.19 1.45 -11.42
C ALA A 39 4.71 2.61 -10.56
N VAL A 40 4.65 2.50 -9.23
CA VAL A 40 5.19 3.50 -8.29
C VAL A 40 6.71 3.56 -8.35
N ARG A 41 7.40 2.41 -8.45
CA ARG A 41 8.85 2.37 -8.70
C ARG A 41 9.21 3.13 -9.97
N ASP A 42 8.49 2.84 -11.05
CA ASP A 42 8.78 3.40 -12.37
C ASP A 42 8.47 4.90 -12.43
N PHE A 43 7.46 5.37 -11.70
CA PHE A 43 7.19 6.79 -11.47
C PHE A 43 8.39 7.52 -10.89
N TYR A 44 8.95 7.02 -9.77
CA TYR A 44 10.11 7.66 -9.14
C TYR A 44 11.38 7.53 -9.98
N ASN A 45 11.61 6.37 -10.60
CA ASN A 45 12.74 6.18 -11.53
C ASN A 45 12.68 7.16 -12.70
N ASN A 46 11.48 7.53 -13.14
CA ASN A 46 11.25 8.51 -14.20
C ASN A 46 11.15 9.97 -13.71
N GLY A 47 11.50 10.25 -12.46
CA GLY A 47 11.59 11.62 -11.95
C GLY A 47 10.29 12.18 -11.38
N GLY A 48 9.36 11.29 -11.01
CA GLY A 48 8.24 11.63 -10.14
C GLY A 48 8.72 12.17 -8.79
N SER A 49 8.04 13.17 -8.26
CA SER A 49 8.41 13.85 -7.01
C SER A 49 7.54 13.43 -5.82
N GLN A 50 6.22 13.49 -5.97
CA GLN A 50 5.27 13.13 -4.93
C GLN A 50 4.18 12.23 -5.49
N ALA A 51 3.81 11.20 -4.73
CA ALA A 51 2.73 10.29 -5.08
C ALA A 51 1.77 10.13 -3.89
N VAL A 52 0.48 10.10 -4.19
CA VAL A 52 -0.56 9.65 -3.25
C VAL A 52 -0.82 8.18 -3.56
N ILE A 53 -0.77 7.33 -2.54
CA ILE A 53 -1.00 5.88 -2.65
C ILE A 53 -2.29 5.55 -1.92
N VAL A 54 -3.19 4.83 -2.60
CA VAL A 54 -4.36 4.22 -2.00
C VAL A 54 -4.21 2.71 -2.13
N ARG A 55 -4.01 2.03 -1.00
CA ARG A 55 -3.92 0.58 -0.94
C ARG A 55 -5.31 -0.03 -0.81
N LEU A 56 -5.59 -1.00 -1.67
CA LEU A 56 -6.78 -1.83 -1.66
C LEU A 56 -6.43 -3.28 -1.29
N HIS A 57 -7.42 -4.00 -0.77
CA HIS A 57 -7.34 -5.44 -0.53
C HIS A 57 -8.72 -6.07 -0.78
N ASN A 58 -8.75 -7.38 -1.05
CA ASN A 58 -9.98 -8.15 -1.17
C ASN A 58 -9.96 -9.27 -0.12
N ALA A 59 -10.83 -9.18 0.89
CA ALA A 59 -10.94 -10.18 1.96
C ALA A 59 -9.63 -10.48 2.74
N GLY A 60 -8.67 -9.56 2.73
CA GLY A 60 -7.47 -9.65 3.57
C GLY A 60 -7.80 -9.57 5.06
N GLU A 61 -7.05 -10.30 5.89
CA GLU A 61 -7.27 -10.41 7.33
C GLU A 61 -6.07 -9.85 8.12
N LYS A 62 -6.34 -9.30 9.30
CA LYS A 62 -5.32 -8.86 10.25
C LYS A 62 -4.87 -10.03 11.12
N ALA A 63 -3.56 -10.16 11.32
CA ALA A 63 -3.04 -11.06 12.34
C ALA A 63 -3.49 -10.61 13.74
N THR A 64 -3.71 -11.55 14.64
CA THR A 64 -3.99 -11.28 16.05
C THR A 64 -2.94 -11.95 16.94
N LEU A 65 -2.61 -11.31 18.06
CA LEU A 65 -1.64 -11.84 19.01
C LEU A 65 -1.98 -11.43 20.44
N LYS A 66 -1.47 -12.19 21.40
CA LYS A 66 -1.56 -11.85 22.83
C LYS A 66 -0.26 -11.22 23.29
N ALA A 67 -0.32 -10.37 24.31
CA ALA A 67 0.87 -9.88 25.00
C ALA A 67 0.78 -10.16 26.50
N GLY A 68 1.82 -10.82 27.03
CA GLY A 68 1.94 -11.25 28.43
C GLY A 68 2.16 -12.76 28.54
N LYS A 69 2.57 -13.21 29.74
CA LYS A 69 2.86 -14.62 30.02
C LYS A 69 1.69 -15.55 29.68
N THR A 70 1.98 -16.62 28.96
CA THR A 70 1.01 -17.70 28.68
C THR A 70 0.52 -18.34 29.98
N GLY A 71 -0.79 -18.47 30.13
CA GLY A 71 -1.42 -18.94 31.37
C GLY A 71 -1.52 -17.88 32.49
N GLY A 72 -1.04 -16.66 32.25
CA GLY A 72 -1.25 -15.49 33.10
C GLY A 72 -2.28 -14.52 32.51
N ASN A 73 -2.30 -13.29 33.01
CA ASN A 73 -3.09 -12.22 32.41
C ASN A 73 -2.44 -11.76 31.10
N GLN A 74 -3.23 -11.62 30.05
CA GLN A 74 -2.76 -11.16 28.74
C GLN A 74 -3.70 -10.09 28.17
N ILE A 75 -3.16 -9.25 27.29
CA ILE A 75 -3.96 -8.35 26.47
C ILE A 75 -4.04 -8.84 25.02
N SER A 76 -5.13 -8.49 24.33
CA SER A 76 -5.35 -8.87 22.94
C SER A 76 -4.96 -7.73 22.01
N LEU A 77 -4.14 -8.07 21.01
CA LEU A 77 -3.65 -7.14 20.01
C LEU A 77 -4.03 -7.66 18.62
N GLU A 78 -4.17 -6.74 17.68
CA GLU A 78 -4.30 -7.03 16.25
C GLU A 78 -3.27 -6.22 15.47
N ALA A 79 -2.84 -6.72 14.31
CA ALA A 79 -1.99 -5.96 13.39
C ALA A 79 -2.71 -4.67 12.98
N ALA A 80 -1.96 -3.58 12.81
CA ALA A 80 -2.54 -2.29 12.44
C ALA A 80 -3.32 -2.37 11.11
N ASN A 81 -2.82 -3.19 10.18
CA ASN A 81 -3.35 -3.35 8.83
C ASN A 81 -3.38 -4.81 8.41
N VAL A 82 -4.26 -5.14 7.47
CA VAL A 82 -4.37 -6.48 6.87
C VAL A 82 -3.08 -6.91 6.17
N GLY A 83 -2.85 -8.22 6.12
CA GLY A 83 -1.76 -8.84 5.38
C GLY A 83 -0.94 -9.84 6.18
N THR A 84 -0.22 -10.70 5.46
CA THR A 84 0.65 -11.74 6.02
C THR A 84 1.87 -11.17 6.75
N TRP A 85 2.21 -9.90 6.51
CA TRP A 85 3.28 -9.19 7.23
C TRP A 85 3.07 -9.26 8.76
N GLY A 86 1.81 -9.21 9.22
CA GLY A 86 1.46 -9.25 10.63
C GLY A 86 1.85 -10.57 11.31
N ASN A 87 2.04 -11.65 10.55
CA ASN A 87 2.37 -12.98 11.09
C ASN A 87 3.76 -13.03 11.75
N LYS A 88 4.61 -12.05 11.44
CA LYS A 88 5.95 -11.91 12.00
C LYS A 88 5.99 -11.01 13.24
N LEU A 89 4.83 -10.51 13.69
CA LEU A 89 4.74 -9.68 14.89
C LEU A 89 5.02 -10.50 16.16
N ARG A 90 5.76 -9.87 17.07
CA ARG A 90 5.97 -10.37 18.43
C ARG A 90 5.64 -9.28 19.45
N ALA A 91 5.10 -9.69 20.59
CA ALA A 91 4.76 -8.79 21.68
C ALA A 91 5.40 -9.26 22.98
N ARG A 92 5.82 -8.29 23.80
CA ARG A 92 6.41 -8.55 25.11
C ARG A 92 5.94 -7.52 26.12
N VAL A 93 5.63 -8.01 27.32
CA VAL A 93 5.24 -7.23 28.48
C VAL A 93 6.34 -7.32 29.54
N ASP A 94 6.67 -6.15 30.10
CA ASP A 94 7.53 -6.01 31.27
C ASP A 94 6.85 -5.10 32.30
N ARG A 95 7.20 -5.26 33.57
CA ARG A 95 6.75 -4.42 34.68
C ARG A 95 7.92 -3.93 35.53
N THR A 96 9.13 -3.93 34.96
CA THR A 96 10.30 -3.34 35.60
C THR A 96 10.26 -1.83 35.42
N PHE A 97 10.26 -1.12 36.53
CA PHE A 97 10.31 0.34 36.56
C PHE A 97 11.55 0.79 37.34
N PRO A 98 12.15 1.95 37.00
CA PRO A 98 13.19 2.53 37.84
C PRO A 98 12.68 2.65 39.28
N LYS A 99 13.48 2.20 40.26
CA LYS A 99 13.12 2.28 41.67
C LYS A 99 12.95 3.75 42.08
N SER A 100 11.71 4.19 42.20
CA SER A 100 11.31 5.44 42.80
C SER A 100 10.58 5.12 44.10
N ILE A 101 11.05 5.68 45.21
CA ILE A 101 10.53 5.41 46.57
C ILE A 101 9.05 5.85 46.73
N THR A 102 8.50 6.61 45.78
CA THR A 102 7.13 7.15 45.81
C THR A 102 6.14 6.48 44.83
N ASP A 103 6.60 5.64 43.91
CA ASP A 103 5.79 5.23 42.73
C ASP A 103 5.29 3.77 42.74
N GLU A 104 5.75 2.91 43.67
CA GLU A 104 5.33 1.50 43.64
C GLU A 104 3.82 1.31 43.84
N ASN A 105 3.19 2.13 44.70
CA ASN A 105 1.73 2.09 44.92
C ASN A 105 0.93 2.66 43.73
N THR A 106 1.51 3.59 42.96
CA THR A 106 0.83 4.17 41.80
C THR A 106 0.83 3.21 40.61
N HIS A 107 1.87 2.39 40.46
CA HIS A 107 1.94 1.38 39.37
C HIS A 107 0.81 0.35 39.43
N GLU A 108 0.46 -0.16 40.62
CA GLU A 108 -0.67 -1.08 40.77
C GLU A 108 -2.02 -0.36 40.65
N THR A 109 -2.15 0.80 41.30
CA THR A 109 -3.40 1.60 41.30
C THR A 109 -3.78 2.11 39.90
N ASP A 110 -2.78 2.44 39.08
CA ASP A 110 -2.95 2.88 37.70
C ASP A 110 -2.71 1.76 36.67
N LYS A 111 -2.54 0.51 37.15
CA LYS A 111 -2.46 -0.68 36.32
C LYS A 111 -1.40 -0.56 35.22
N LEU A 112 -0.21 -0.10 35.57
CA LEU A 112 0.86 0.24 34.64
C LEU A 112 1.73 -0.96 34.25
N PHE A 113 2.13 -0.98 32.99
CA PHE A 113 3.08 -1.93 32.40
C PHE A 113 3.86 -1.28 31.24
N ASN A 114 4.94 -1.92 30.81
CA ASN A 114 5.67 -1.58 29.58
C ASN A 114 5.29 -2.60 28.51
N LEU A 115 5.04 -2.13 27.29
CA LEU A 115 4.72 -2.96 26.13
C LEU A 115 5.76 -2.73 25.04
N TYR A 116 6.26 -3.83 24.48
CA TYR A 116 7.20 -3.83 23.37
C TYR A 116 6.62 -4.66 22.23
N ILE A 117 6.64 -4.12 21.03
CA ILE A 117 6.15 -4.78 19.82
C ILE A 117 7.29 -4.83 18.82
N ARG A 118 7.54 -6.00 18.22
CA ARG A 118 8.57 -6.18 17.20
C ARG A 118 7.95 -6.71 15.91
N ASP A 119 8.35 -6.12 14.79
CA ASP A 119 8.19 -6.71 13.47
C ASP A 119 9.39 -7.63 13.20
N GLY A 120 9.15 -8.93 13.10
CA GLY A 120 10.21 -9.92 12.87
C GLY A 120 10.87 -9.84 11.49
N GLU A 121 10.27 -9.15 10.52
CA GLU A 121 10.86 -8.97 9.19
C GLU A 121 11.81 -7.78 9.11
N THR A 122 11.35 -6.63 9.59
CA THR A 122 12.11 -5.37 9.54
C THR A 122 13.01 -5.17 10.76
N GLU A 123 12.82 -6.00 11.79
CA GLU A 123 13.41 -5.89 13.11
C GLU A 123 13.07 -4.59 13.87
N GLU A 124 12.11 -3.81 13.35
CA GLU A 124 11.61 -2.60 14.00
C GLU A 124 10.98 -2.95 15.35
N VAL A 125 11.29 -2.17 16.39
CA VAL A 125 10.75 -2.33 17.73
C VAL A 125 10.07 -1.04 18.17
N GLU A 126 8.76 -1.12 18.43
CA GLU A 126 7.99 -0.07 19.08
C GLU A 126 8.00 -0.29 20.60
N THR A 127 8.27 0.78 21.35
CA THR A 127 8.38 0.74 22.81
C THR A 127 7.38 1.70 23.44
N PHE A 128 6.52 1.16 24.30
CA PHE A 128 5.49 1.91 25.02
C PHE A 128 5.70 1.76 26.53
N LEU A 129 6.29 2.78 27.14
CA LEU A 129 6.56 2.77 28.58
C LEU A 129 5.35 3.27 29.38
N LYS A 130 5.10 2.68 30.55
CA LYS A 130 4.02 3.09 31.47
C LYS A 130 2.66 3.24 30.76
N VAL A 131 2.27 2.26 29.97
CA VAL A 131 0.89 2.13 29.45
C VAL A 131 -0.01 1.57 30.54
N SER A 132 -1.30 1.86 30.47
CA SER A 132 -2.26 1.54 31.53
C SER A 132 -3.36 0.60 31.06
N ALA A 133 -3.67 -0.39 31.89
CA ALA A 133 -4.84 -1.27 31.76
C ALA A 133 -6.10 -0.71 32.48
N LYS A 134 -6.03 0.52 33.00
CA LYS A 134 -7.13 1.20 33.70
C LYS A 134 -8.01 1.96 32.72
N TYR A 135 -9.32 1.77 32.83
CA TYR A 135 -10.30 2.45 32.00
C TYR A 135 -10.32 3.95 32.31
N GLY A 136 -10.36 4.76 31.25
CA GLY A 136 -10.37 6.22 31.37
C GLY A 136 -9.00 6.84 31.68
N HIS A 137 -7.94 6.05 31.87
CA HIS A 137 -6.59 6.59 32.07
C HIS A 137 -6.09 7.31 30.80
N PRO A 138 -5.36 8.45 30.91
CA PRO A 138 -4.83 9.15 29.73
C PRO A 138 -3.88 8.31 28.87
N ARG A 139 -3.17 7.36 29.50
CA ARG A 139 -2.29 6.38 28.85
C ARG A 139 -2.91 4.98 28.73
N GLN A 140 -4.25 4.89 28.64
CA GLN A 140 -4.95 3.63 28.39
C GLN A 140 -4.38 2.97 27.12
N VAL A 141 -4.12 1.66 27.17
CA VAL A 141 -3.36 0.96 26.13
C VAL A 141 -3.95 1.09 24.72
N ASP A 142 -5.28 1.05 24.57
CA ASP A 142 -5.96 1.23 23.28
C ASP A 142 -5.68 2.61 22.67
N LYS A 143 -5.84 3.68 23.44
CA LYS A 143 -5.57 5.06 23.01
C LYS A 143 -4.09 5.28 22.68
N VAL A 144 -3.19 4.70 23.47
CA VAL A 144 -1.75 4.83 23.21
C VAL A 144 -1.39 4.15 21.88
N LEU A 145 -1.87 2.93 21.66
CA LEU A 145 -1.59 2.19 20.42
C LEU A 145 -2.24 2.86 19.21
N GLU A 146 -3.46 3.37 19.32
CA GLU A 146 -4.14 4.10 18.25
C GLU A 146 -3.32 5.33 17.78
N ASN A 147 -2.74 6.07 18.72
CA ASN A 147 -2.03 7.33 18.42
C ASN A 147 -0.53 7.15 18.13
N GLN A 148 0.10 6.06 18.59
CA GLN A 148 1.56 5.94 18.60
C GLN A 148 2.10 4.67 17.94
N SER A 149 1.27 3.67 17.64
CA SER A 149 1.71 2.43 17.01
C SER A 149 1.45 2.44 15.51
N ASN A 150 2.45 2.05 14.73
CA ASN A 150 2.33 1.70 13.31
C ASN A 150 2.12 0.19 13.12
N LEU A 151 2.47 -0.64 14.12
CA LEU A 151 2.45 -2.09 14.01
C LEU A 151 1.17 -2.75 14.52
N VAL A 152 0.57 -2.27 15.61
CA VAL A 152 -0.57 -2.95 16.25
C VAL A 152 -1.66 -2.00 16.74
N ARG A 153 -2.85 -2.55 16.96
CA ARG A 153 -3.96 -1.94 17.69
C ARG A 153 -4.38 -2.86 18.83
N TYR A 154 -5.05 -2.29 19.84
CA TYR A 154 -5.74 -3.12 20.82
C TYR A 154 -6.94 -3.79 20.15
N SER A 155 -7.11 -5.09 20.36
CA SER A 155 -8.21 -5.84 19.76
C SER A 155 -9.47 -5.72 20.63
N GLY A 156 -10.49 -5.05 20.09
CA GLY A 156 -11.75 -4.76 20.77
C GLY A 156 -11.79 -3.39 21.44
N THR A 157 -12.75 -3.17 22.34
CA THR A 157 -12.95 -1.90 23.04
C THR A 157 -12.82 -2.09 24.54
N ILE A 158 -12.09 -1.19 25.21
CA ILE A 158 -11.95 -1.22 26.67
C ILE A 158 -13.06 -0.34 27.28
N THR A 159 -14.01 -0.97 27.96
CA THR A 159 -15.14 -0.29 28.64
C THR A 159 -15.08 -0.35 30.16
N ALA A 160 -14.12 -1.10 30.71
CA ALA A 160 -13.83 -1.22 32.13
C ALA A 160 -12.35 -1.58 32.33
N ASP A 161 -11.86 -1.50 33.56
CA ASP A 161 -10.50 -1.90 33.89
C ASP A 161 -10.22 -3.35 33.44
N ILE A 162 -9.13 -3.54 32.71
CA ILE A 162 -8.66 -4.89 32.37
C ILE A 162 -7.62 -5.36 33.41
N PRO A 163 -7.39 -6.68 33.53
CA PRO A 163 -6.29 -7.20 34.34
C PRO A 163 -4.94 -6.67 33.82
N ILE A 164 -4.01 -6.38 34.75
CA ILE A 164 -2.65 -6.00 34.35
C ILE A 164 -1.99 -7.24 33.73
N PRO A 165 -1.44 -7.15 32.51
CA PRO A 165 -0.80 -8.30 31.88
C PRO A 165 0.41 -8.77 32.69
N THR A 166 0.56 -10.08 32.81
CA THR A 166 1.68 -10.70 33.52
C THR A 166 2.94 -10.58 32.66
N PRO A 167 4.09 -10.12 33.20
CA PRO A 167 5.34 -10.03 32.43
C PRO A 167 5.74 -11.36 31.82
N ASN A 168 6.27 -11.37 30.59
CA ASN A 168 6.69 -12.60 29.93
C ASN A 168 7.80 -13.35 30.71
N ASP A 169 8.63 -12.62 31.45
CA ASP A 169 9.71 -13.20 32.26
C ASP A 169 9.26 -13.70 33.65
N ASP A 170 8.00 -13.49 34.03
CA ASP A 170 7.49 -13.91 35.33
C ASP A 170 7.66 -15.42 35.53
N GLY A 171 8.33 -15.82 36.61
CA GLY A 171 8.54 -17.23 36.97
C GLY A 171 9.47 -18.02 36.03
N LEU A 172 10.25 -17.36 35.17
CA LEU A 172 11.33 -18.00 34.41
C LEU A 172 12.55 -18.27 35.30
N ASP A 173 13.26 -19.37 35.03
CA ASP A 173 14.53 -19.67 35.69
C ASP A 173 15.73 -18.91 35.09
N GLU A 174 16.89 -18.98 35.74
CA GLU A 174 18.11 -18.28 35.29
C GLU A 174 18.60 -18.71 33.90
N THR A 175 18.26 -19.92 33.45
CA THR A 175 18.64 -20.42 32.12
C THR A 175 17.75 -19.78 31.07
N GLN A 176 16.45 -19.77 31.32
CA GLN A 176 15.44 -19.15 30.45
C GLN A 176 15.63 -17.63 30.34
N LEU A 177 16.03 -16.96 31.42
CA LEU A 177 16.32 -15.52 31.40
C LEU A 177 17.55 -15.14 30.56
N LYS A 178 18.43 -16.10 30.25
CA LYS A 178 19.59 -15.90 29.35
C LYS A 178 19.24 -16.07 27.88
N GLU A 179 18.05 -16.57 27.55
CA GLU A 179 17.58 -16.62 26.16
C GLU A 179 17.38 -15.21 25.58
N GLU A 180 17.38 -15.11 24.26
CA GLU A 180 17.09 -13.87 23.55
C GLU A 180 15.72 -13.30 23.95
N LEU A 181 15.64 -11.97 24.05
CA LEU A 181 14.42 -11.26 24.50
C LEU A 181 13.17 -11.60 23.65
N TRP A 182 13.38 -11.92 22.38
CA TRP A 182 12.33 -12.26 21.41
C TRP A 182 12.18 -13.77 21.18
N SER A 183 12.70 -14.61 22.08
CA SER A 183 12.43 -16.05 22.06
C SER A 183 10.96 -16.35 22.34
N ASP A 184 10.50 -17.56 22.02
CA ASP A 184 9.14 -18.03 22.32
C ASP A 184 8.88 -18.11 23.83
N THR A 185 9.92 -18.27 24.65
CA THR A 185 9.83 -18.27 26.11
C THR A 185 9.62 -16.85 26.66
N ARG A 186 10.24 -15.86 26.01
CA ARG A 186 10.33 -14.47 26.51
C ARG A 186 9.43 -13.48 25.76
N SER A 187 8.70 -13.92 24.74
CA SER A 187 7.78 -13.08 23.97
C SER A 187 6.67 -13.93 23.36
N ASN A 188 5.52 -13.32 23.11
CA ASN A 188 4.43 -13.94 22.39
C ASN A 188 4.59 -13.67 20.89
N LYS A 189 4.32 -14.68 20.07
CA LYS A 189 4.21 -14.58 18.61
C LYS A 189 2.75 -14.69 18.19
N VAL A 190 2.46 -14.40 16.93
CA VAL A 190 1.18 -14.79 16.30
C VAL A 190 1.11 -16.32 16.28
N GLU A 191 0.03 -16.88 16.83
CA GLU A 191 -0.21 -18.32 16.92
C GLU A 191 -0.96 -18.84 15.69
N SER A 192 -0.98 -20.17 15.51
CA SER A 192 -1.74 -20.77 14.43
C SER A 192 -3.25 -20.60 14.63
N GLY A 193 -3.97 -20.27 13.56
CA GLY A 193 -5.37 -19.83 13.57
C GLY A 193 -5.56 -18.33 13.86
N HIS A 194 -4.47 -17.59 14.05
CA HIS A 194 -4.47 -16.15 14.32
C HIS A 194 -3.67 -15.36 13.28
N GLU A 195 -3.20 -16.03 12.22
CA GLU A 195 -2.47 -15.41 11.12
C GLU A 195 -3.35 -14.45 10.32
N GLY A 196 -2.76 -13.33 9.90
CA GLY A 196 -3.31 -12.47 8.86
C GLY A 196 -3.06 -13.04 7.47
N SER A 197 -3.85 -12.54 6.53
CA SER A 197 -3.81 -12.94 5.12
C SER A 197 -3.76 -11.72 4.22
N ASP A 198 -3.10 -11.85 3.07
CA ASP A 198 -3.08 -10.79 2.06
C ASP A 198 -4.41 -10.69 1.29
N GLY A 199 -5.28 -11.69 1.48
CA GLY A 199 -6.56 -11.81 0.79
C GLY A 199 -6.45 -12.33 -0.64
N ASP A 200 -7.54 -12.22 -1.36
CA ASP A 200 -7.65 -12.61 -2.77
C ASP A 200 -7.13 -11.51 -3.71
N ALA A 201 -7.05 -11.82 -5.01
CA ALA A 201 -6.80 -10.82 -6.03
C ALA A 201 -7.91 -9.74 -5.98
N ILE A 202 -7.50 -8.47 -6.14
CA ILE A 202 -8.44 -7.36 -6.24
C ILE A 202 -9.18 -7.39 -7.57
N ALA A 203 -10.42 -6.90 -7.56
CA ALA A 203 -11.24 -6.70 -8.74
C ALA A 203 -11.86 -5.30 -8.71
N GLU A 204 -12.63 -4.96 -9.75
CA GLU A 204 -13.29 -3.65 -9.86
C GLU A 204 -14.12 -3.25 -8.63
N ASN A 205 -14.74 -4.21 -7.95
CA ASN A 205 -15.54 -3.96 -6.75
C ASN A 205 -14.75 -3.22 -5.65
N GLU A 206 -13.44 -3.47 -5.56
CA GLU A 206 -12.59 -2.86 -4.54
C GLU A 206 -12.30 -1.38 -4.85
N PHE A 207 -12.52 -0.95 -6.09
CA PHE A 207 -12.39 0.44 -6.51
C PHE A 207 -13.73 1.18 -6.44
N THR A 208 -14.79 0.61 -7.02
CA THR A 208 -16.06 1.31 -7.30
C THR A 208 -17.30 0.55 -6.82
N GLY A 209 -17.13 -0.46 -5.98
CA GLY A 209 -18.21 -1.25 -5.41
C GLY A 209 -19.28 -0.42 -4.68
N SER A 210 -20.46 -1.01 -4.53
CA SER A 210 -21.62 -0.35 -3.91
C SER A 210 -21.28 0.19 -2.52
N GLY A 211 -21.61 1.46 -2.26
CA GLY A 211 -21.37 2.13 -0.97
C GLY A 211 -19.99 2.78 -0.82
N LYS A 212 -18.99 2.44 -1.66
CA LYS A 212 -17.62 2.97 -1.52
C LYS A 212 -17.54 4.49 -1.70
N GLU A 213 -18.35 5.09 -2.58
CA GLU A 213 -18.38 6.56 -2.75
C GLU A 213 -18.82 7.27 -1.47
N GLY A 214 -19.87 6.77 -0.81
CA GLY A 214 -20.36 7.34 0.45
C GLY A 214 -19.43 7.10 1.63
N ALA A 215 -18.74 5.95 1.64
CA ALA A 215 -17.75 5.59 2.67
C ALA A 215 -16.38 6.24 2.45
N LYS A 216 -16.14 6.85 1.28
CA LYS A 216 -14.83 7.34 0.83
C LYS A 216 -13.76 6.23 0.83
N GLU A 217 -14.09 5.11 0.22
CA GLU A 217 -13.20 3.95 0.05
C GLU A 217 -12.86 3.72 -1.42
N GLY A 218 -11.90 2.84 -1.71
CA GLY A 218 -11.57 2.49 -3.10
C GLY A 218 -11.03 3.69 -3.88
N LEU A 219 -11.59 3.94 -5.07
CA LEU A 219 -11.29 5.14 -5.87
C LEU A 219 -11.58 6.43 -5.09
N TYR A 220 -12.62 6.41 -4.25
CA TYR A 220 -13.14 7.58 -3.54
C TYR A 220 -12.40 7.89 -2.24
N ALA A 221 -11.44 7.05 -1.83
CA ALA A 221 -10.51 7.38 -0.74
C ALA A 221 -9.72 8.68 -1.02
N LEU A 222 -9.55 9.02 -2.31
CA LEU A 222 -8.97 10.29 -2.73
C LEU A 222 -9.80 11.53 -2.33
N GLU A 223 -11.03 11.39 -1.84
CA GLU A 223 -11.78 12.48 -1.18
C GLU A 223 -11.15 12.93 0.14
N ASN A 224 -10.25 12.14 0.71
CA ASN A 224 -9.47 12.49 1.89
C ASN A 224 -8.07 13.03 1.55
N THR A 225 -7.79 13.31 0.27
CA THR A 225 -6.57 14.02 -0.15
C THR A 225 -6.91 15.38 -0.75
N ASP A 226 -6.09 16.40 -0.44
CA ASP A 226 -6.30 17.77 -0.89
C ASP A 226 -6.26 17.89 -2.41
N LEU A 227 -5.20 17.36 -3.04
CA LEU A 227 -4.97 17.51 -4.48
C LEU A 227 -4.19 16.34 -5.08
N PHE A 228 -4.64 15.88 -6.24
CA PHE A 228 -3.86 15.07 -7.16
C PHE A 228 -4.14 15.51 -8.61
N ASN A 229 -3.11 15.50 -9.46
CA ASN A 229 -3.24 15.94 -10.86
C ASN A 229 -3.34 14.77 -11.84
N LEU A 230 -2.67 13.66 -11.53
CA LEU A 230 -2.61 12.46 -12.35
C LEU A 230 -3.16 11.27 -11.57
N LEU A 231 -4.00 10.45 -12.20
CA LEU A 231 -4.48 9.18 -11.69
C LEU A 231 -3.90 8.03 -12.51
N CYS A 232 -3.33 7.05 -11.83
CA CYS A 232 -2.83 5.81 -12.40
C CYS A 232 -3.52 4.63 -11.69
N ILE A 233 -4.22 3.81 -12.46
CA ILE A 233 -4.76 2.53 -12.00
C ILE A 233 -4.12 1.45 -12.86
N PRO A 234 -3.01 0.84 -12.40
CA PRO A 234 -2.37 -0.22 -13.14
C PRO A 234 -3.26 -1.48 -13.18
N PRO A 235 -3.00 -2.42 -14.13
CA PRO A 235 -3.72 -3.69 -14.25
C PRO A 235 -3.84 -4.44 -12.92
N PHE A 236 -4.94 -5.18 -12.65
CA PHE A 236 -5.10 -5.87 -11.36
C PHE A 236 -3.99 -6.89 -11.10
N ALA A 237 -3.52 -7.52 -12.16
CA ALA A 237 -2.43 -8.48 -12.18
C ALA A 237 -1.63 -8.34 -13.49
N PRO A 238 -0.41 -8.91 -13.60
CA PRO A 238 0.40 -8.82 -14.82
C PRO A 238 -0.30 -9.27 -16.12
N ASP A 239 -1.32 -10.14 -16.00
CA ASP A 239 -2.08 -10.72 -17.10
C ASP A 239 -3.55 -10.25 -17.16
N THR A 240 -3.96 -9.27 -16.35
CA THR A 240 -5.37 -8.87 -16.23
C THR A 240 -5.51 -7.36 -16.25
N ASP A 241 -6.06 -6.84 -17.35
CA ASP A 241 -6.32 -5.42 -17.54
C ASP A 241 -7.49 -4.93 -16.66
N ILE A 242 -7.53 -3.63 -16.42
CA ILE A 242 -8.69 -3.00 -15.76
C ILE A 242 -9.89 -2.98 -16.71
N THR A 243 -11.10 -3.05 -16.15
CA THR A 243 -12.33 -3.06 -16.92
C THR A 243 -12.64 -1.68 -17.51
N THR A 244 -13.36 -1.67 -18.64
CA THR A 244 -13.82 -0.43 -19.28
C THR A 244 -14.77 0.37 -18.39
N THR A 245 -15.55 -0.30 -17.56
CA THR A 245 -16.41 0.30 -16.53
C THR A 245 -15.62 1.00 -15.43
N LEU A 246 -14.50 0.41 -14.98
CA LEU A 246 -13.59 1.07 -14.04
C LEU A 246 -12.90 2.27 -14.68
N ILE A 247 -12.47 2.17 -15.94
CA ILE A 247 -11.91 3.30 -16.70
C ILE A 247 -12.92 4.45 -16.76
N ASP A 248 -14.16 4.19 -17.15
CA ASP A 248 -15.20 5.22 -17.28
C ASP A 248 -15.54 5.87 -15.93
N ALA A 249 -15.62 5.08 -14.85
CA ALA A 249 -15.81 5.59 -13.50
C ALA A 249 -14.64 6.49 -13.06
N ALA A 250 -13.40 6.06 -13.31
CA ALA A 250 -12.19 6.81 -12.99
C ALA A 250 -12.08 8.10 -13.81
N LEU A 251 -12.46 8.08 -15.10
CA LEU A 251 -12.52 9.27 -15.96
C LEU A 251 -13.58 10.26 -15.48
N GLY A 252 -14.77 9.77 -15.10
CA GLY A 252 -15.82 10.61 -14.50
C GLY A 252 -15.37 11.24 -13.18
N TYR A 253 -14.63 10.50 -12.36
CA TYR A 253 -14.02 11.01 -11.14
C TYR A 253 -12.95 12.07 -11.42
N CYS A 254 -12.06 11.81 -12.38
CA CYS A 254 -11.02 12.75 -12.82
C CYS A 254 -11.63 14.06 -13.34
N LEU A 255 -12.75 14.01 -14.08
CA LEU A 255 -13.48 15.20 -14.51
C LEU A 255 -13.94 16.06 -13.32
N LYS A 256 -14.55 15.44 -12.30
CA LYS A 256 -15.00 16.14 -11.07
C LYS A 256 -13.81 16.79 -10.33
N ARG A 257 -12.67 16.09 -10.25
CA ARG A 257 -11.47 16.54 -9.54
C ARG A 257 -10.53 17.42 -10.38
N ARG A 258 -10.84 17.63 -11.67
CA ARG A 258 -9.97 18.30 -12.65
C ARG A 258 -8.58 17.65 -12.74
N ALA A 259 -8.54 16.32 -12.62
CA ALA A 259 -7.36 15.49 -12.81
C ALA A 259 -7.37 14.85 -14.20
N MET A 260 -6.24 14.23 -14.58
CA MET A 260 -6.09 13.43 -15.78
C MET A 260 -5.79 11.98 -15.40
N MET A 261 -6.45 11.02 -16.06
CA MET A 261 -6.10 9.60 -15.96
C MET A 261 -5.10 9.23 -17.06
N ILE A 262 -4.04 8.53 -16.67
CA ILE A 262 -3.12 7.88 -17.63
C ILE A 262 -3.60 6.42 -17.78
N ILE A 263 -4.08 6.09 -18.97
CA ILE A 263 -4.66 4.80 -19.31
C ILE A 263 -3.58 3.95 -19.97
N ASP A 264 -3.34 2.75 -19.43
CA ASP A 264 -2.49 1.75 -20.05
C ASP A 264 -3.22 1.07 -21.21
N SER A 265 -2.54 0.91 -22.35
CA SER A 265 -3.09 0.10 -23.44
C SER A 265 -3.37 -1.34 -22.98
N PRO A 266 -4.47 -1.98 -23.42
CA PRO A 266 -4.73 -3.39 -23.20
C PRO A 266 -3.53 -4.27 -23.59
N LYS A 267 -3.28 -5.34 -22.81
CA LYS A 267 -2.16 -6.27 -23.08
C LYS A 267 -2.33 -6.99 -24.41
N ALA A 268 -3.57 -7.15 -24.86
CA ALA A 268 -3.92 -7.80 -26.11
C ALA A 268 -3.48 -7.01 -27.35
N TRP A 269 -3.18 -5.71 -27.24
CA TRP A 269 -2.72 -4.91 -28.37
C TRP A 269 -1.28 -5.29 -28.74
N LYS A 270 -1.10 -6.09 -29.80
CA LYS A 270 0.20 -6.61 -30.27
C LYS A 270 0.74 -5.89 -31.49
N ASN A 271 -0.05 -5.02 -32.09
CA ASN A 271 0.33 -4.23 -33.26
C ASN A 271 -0.52 -2.94 -33.33
N LYS A 272 -0.19 -2.06 -34.28
CA LYS A 272 -0.92 -0.81 -34.54
C LYS A 272 -2.42 -1.04 -34.83
N THR A 273 -2.77 -2.07 -35.60
CA THR A 273 -4.16 -2.35 -35.98
C THR A 273 -4.98 -2.69 -34.75
N ASP A 274 -4.48 -3.56 -33.87
CA ASP A 274 -5.15 -3.89 -32.60
C ASP A 274 -5.41 -2.63 -31.76
N ALA A 275 -4.44 -1.70 -31.73
CA ALA A 275 -4.59 -0.45 -30.99
C ALA A 275 -5.66 0.47 -31.58
N LYS A 276 -5.69 0.63 -32.91
CA LYS A 276 -6.73 1.43 -33.59
C LYS A 276 -8.11 0.84 -33.40
N ASP A 277 -8.22 -0.48 -33.59
CA ASP A 277 -9.49 -1.20 -33.46
C ASP A 277 -9.95 -1.20 -32.00
N GLY A 278 -9.03 -1.31 -31.03
CA GLY A 278 -9.34 -1.23 -29.60
C GLY A 278 -9.92 0.11 -29.17
N ILE A 279 -9.46 1.23 -29.74
CA ILE A 279 -10.13 2.53 -29.52
C ILE A 279 -11.57 2.50 -30.07
N ASP A 280 -11.76 1.97 -31.28
CA ASP A 280 -13.07 1.93 -31.94
C ASP A 280 -14.06 0.96 -31.26
N LYS A 281 -13.54 -0.03 -30.53
CA LYS A 281 -14.31 -0.97 -29.70
C LYS A 281 -14.95 -0.33 -28.46
N GLY A 282 -14.44 0.80 -27.97
CA GLY A 282 -14.98 1.49 -26.81
C GLY A 282 -15.09 0.58 -25.57
N THR A 283 -16.32 0.21 -25.18
CA THR A 283 -16.60 -0.62 -23.99
C THR A 283 -16.51 -2.14 -24.23
N GLU A 284 -16.36 -2.58 -25.48
CA GLU A 284 -16.22 -4.00 -25.85
C GLU A 284 -14.87 -4.60 -25.40
N PRO A 285 -14.71 -5.94 -25.37
CA PRO A 285 -13.44 -6.58 -24.99
C PRO A 285 -12.22 -6.09 -25.79
N ASP A 286 -11.11 -5.83 -25.09
CA ASP A 286 -9.90 -5.14 -25.58
C ASP A 286 -10.11 -3.67 -25.96
N GLY A 287 -11.25 -3.09 -25.59
CA GLY A 287 -11.52 -1.66 -25.65
C GLY A 287 -11.00 -0.90 -24.42
N VAL A 288 -11.17 0.41 -24.42
CA VAL A 288 -10.64 1.32 -23.38
C VAL A 288 -11.66 2.31 -22.84
N GLY A 289 -12.93 1.92 -22.91
CA GLY A 289 -14.05 2.70 -22.38
C GLY A 289 -14.48 3.83 -23.31
N SER A 290 -15.23 4.76 -22.74
CA SER A 290 -15.78 5.92 -23.40
C SER A 290 -14.72 6.99 -23.66
N THR A 291 -14.90 7.76 -24.74
CA THR A 291 -14.01 8.90 -25.01
C THR A 291 -14.18 10.00 -23.95
N SER A 292 -13.07 10.55 -23.47
CA SER A 292 -13.07 11.59 -22.44
C SER A 292 -11.93 12.58 -22.65
N THR A 293 -12.16 13.84 -22.28
CA THR A 293 -11.13 14.88 -22.27
C THR A 293 -10.13 14.74 -21.14
N ASN A 294 -10.46 13.93 -20.12
CA ASN A 294 -9.66 13.74 -18.91
C ASN A 294 -8.85 12.44 -18.91
N GLY A 295 -8.72 11.77 -20.06
CA GLY A 295 -7.95 10.54 -20.23
C GLY A 295 -6.89 10.69 -21.32
N ALA A 296 -5.73 10.07 -21.11
CA ALA A 296 -4.71 9.91 -22.13
C ALA A 296 -4.24 8.46 -22.15
N ILE A 297 -4.33 7.81 -23.30
CA ILE A 297 -3.90 6.42 -23.48
C ILE A 297 -2.49 6.36 -24.06
N PHE A 298 -1.67 5.47 -23.47
CA PHE A 298 -0.29 5.24 -23.89
C PHE A 298 -0.12 3.81 -24.40
N PHE A 299 0.42 3.71 -25.61
CA PHE A 299 0.75 2.47 -26.30
C PHE A 299 2.14 2.62 -26.93
N PRO A 300 2.98 1.57 -26.97
CA PRO A 300 2.82 0.25 -26.39
C PRO A 300 3.18 0.19 -24.90
N ARG A 301 2.98 -0.98 -24.30
CA ARG A 301 3.50 -1.28 -22.96
C ARG A 301 5.02 -1.35 -22.96
N LEU A 302 5.61 -1.22 -21.77
CA LEU A 302 7.06 -1.12 -21.60
C LEU A 302 7.67 -2.49 -21.30
N MET A 303 8.80 -2.80 -21.94
CA MET A 303 9.62 -3.96 -21.59
C MET A 303 10.69 -3.53 -20.60
N MET A 304 10.73 -4.17 -19.43
CA MET A 304 11.64 -3.84 -18.33
C MET A 304 12.10 -5.10 -17.59
N PRO A 305 13.30 -5.08 -16.97
CA PRO A 305 13.73 -6.17 -16.10
C PRO A 305 12.87 -6.23 -14.83
N ASN A 306 12.49 -7.43 -14.41
CA ASN A 306 11.83 -7.68 -13.14
C ASN A 306 12.85 -8.10 -12.05
N PRO A 307 13.16 -7.25 -11.06
CA PRO A 307 14.09 -7.59 -9.99
C PRO A 307 13.65 -8.79 -9.13
N LEU A 308 12.35 -9.10 -9.10
CA LEU A 308 11.80 -10.24 -8.35
C LEU A 308 11.90 -11.58 -9.12
N LYS A 309 12.33 -11.55 -10.39
CA LYS A 309 12.50 -12.74 -11.23
C LYS A 309 13.86 -12.73 -11.94
N ASP A 310 14.93 -12.52 -11.16
CA ASP A 310 16.32 -12.52 -11.65
C ASP A 310 16.57 -11.57 -12.84
N ASN A 311 15.87 -10.42 -12.86
CA ASN A 311 15.91 -9.43 -13.94
C ASN A 311 15.48 -9.96 -15.32
N GLN A 312 14.62 -10.98 -15.37
CA GLN A 312 13.95 -11.37 -16.62
C GLN A 312 13.16 -10.18 -17.19
N ILE A 313 13.21 -10.03 -18.51
CA ILE A 313 12.48 -8.96 -19.20
C ILE A 313 11.00 -9.36 -19.28
N GLU A 314 10.14 -8.51 -18.71
CA GLU A 314 8.69 -8.66 -18.74
C GLU A 314 8.01 -7.40 -19.30
N ILE A 315 6.73 -7.52 -19.63
CA ILE A 315 5.90 -6.41 -20.11
C ILE A 315 5.15 -5.80 -18.94
N PHE A 316 5.33 -4.51 -18.73
CA PHE A 316 4.72 -3.74 -17.64
C PHE A 316 3.80 -2.64 -18.19
N ALA A 317 2.84 -2.23 -17.36
CA ALA A 317 2.08 -1.01 -17.55
C ALA A 317 3.01 0.21 -17.70
N ALA A 318 2.61 1.15 -18.55
CA ALA A 318 3.36 2.37 -18.83
C ALA A 318 2.99 3.51 -17.87
N CYS A 319 1.81 3.50 -17.25
CA CYS A 319 1.24 4.63 -16.54
C CYS A 319 2.17 5.23 -15.48
N GLY A 320 2.88 4.38 -14.73
CA GLY A 320 3.85 4.81 -13.73
C GLY A 320 5.02 5.60 -14.34
N ALA A 321 5.69 5.03 -15.33
CA ALA A 321 6.81 5.67 -16.00
C ALA A 321 6.38 7.00 -16.68
N ILE A 322 5.23 6.99 -17.36
CA ILE A 322 4.66 8.16 -18.02
C ILE A 322 4.30 9.25 -17.02
N ALA A 323 3.65 8.91 -15.89
CA ALA A 323 3.37 9.86 -14.83
C ALA A 323 4.65 10.48 -14.26
N GLY A 324 5.74 9.70 -14.18
CA GLY A 324 7.05 10.18 -13.76
C GLY A 324 7.62 11.20 -14.75
N VAL A 325 7.52 10.93 -16.05
CA VAL A 325 7.93 11.88 -17.10
C VAL A 325 7.11 13.17 -17.06
N PHE A 326 5.80 13.08 -16.84
CA PHE A 326 4.93 14.25 -16.70
C PHE A 326 5.37 15.08 -15.49
N ALA A 327 5.50 14.46 -14.32
CA ALA A 327 5.94 15.14 -13.10
C ALA A 327 7.32 15.79 -13.25
N ARG A 328 8.27 15.11 -13.90
CA ARG A 328 9.61 15.62 -14.21
C ARG A 328 9.56 16.83 -15.15
N THR A 329 8.71 16.77 -16.16
CA THR A 329 8.53 17.86 -17.14
C THR A 329 7.92 19.09 -16.48
N ASP A 330 6.87 18.90 -15.70
CA ASP A 330 6.19 19.98 -14.96
C ASP A 330 7.14 20.68 -13.99
N ALA A 331 7.95 19.90 -13.24
CA ALA A 331 8.90 20.46 -12.28
C ALA A 331 10.05 21.23 -12.95
N SER A 332 10.47 20.83 -14.16
CA SER A 332 11.62 21.43 -14.84
C SER A 332 11.26 22.56 -15.80
N ARG A 333 10.07 22.51 -16.42
CA ARG A 333 9.68 23.41 -17.52
C ARG A 333 8.31 24.07 -17.35
N GLY A 334 7.55 23.68 -16.32
CA GLY A 334 6.18 24.14 -16.09
C GLY A 334 5.15 23.36 -16.90
N VAL A 335 3.92 23.36 -16.38
CA VAL A 335 2.77 22.55 -16.84
C VAL A 335 2.37 22.80 -18.31
N TRP A 336 2.84 23.90 -18.91
CA TRP A 336 2.53 24.27 -20.30
C TRP A 336 3.38 23.55 -21.35
N LYS A 337 4.38 22.73 -20.96
CA LYS A 337 5.26 22.04 -21.91
C LYS A 337 4.84 20.58 -22.09
N ALA A 338 4.59 20.19 -23.35
CA ALA A 338 4.26 18.81 -23.69
C ALA A 338 5.39 17.84 -23.28
N PRO A 339 5.07 16.73 -22.58
CA PRO A 339 6.02 15.71 -22.16
C PRO A 339 6.36 14.74 -23.31
N ALA A 340 6.94 15.27 -24.40
CA ALA A 340 7.24 14.52 -25.62
C ALA A 340 8.60 14.93 -26.22
N GLY A 341 9.14 14.08 -27.11
CA GLY A 341 10.42 14.27 -27.79
C GLY A 341 11.64 13.80 -27.01
N PHE A 342 12.84 14.15 -27.47
CA PHE A 342 14.12 13.61 -26.98
C PHE A 342 14.42 13.78 -25.47
N GLU A 343 13.67 14.61 -24.76
CA GLU A 343 13.82 14.85 -23.32
C GLU A 343 12.86 14.01 -22.46
N ALA A 344 11.86 13.38 -23.08
CA ALA A 344 10.90 12.46 -22.46
C ALA A 344 11.46 11.03 -22.35
N VAL A 345 12.77 10.89 -22.11
CA VAL A 345 13.43 9.58 -22.01
C VAL A 345 12.85 8.77 -20.86
N LEU A 346 12.44 7.54 -21.17
CA LEU A 346 12.01 6.55 -20.21
C LEU A 346 13.22 5.82 -19.63
N LYS A 347 13.40 5.93 -18.31
CA LYS A 347 14.48 5.29 -17.57
C LYS A 347 14.06 3.88 -17.16
N GLY A 348 14.99 2.94 -17.27
CA GLY A 348 14.76 1.53 -16.92
C GLY A 348 14.04 0.70 -17.98
N VAL A 349 13.69 1.30 -19.12
CA VAL A 349 13.04 0.64 -20.25
C VAL A 349 14.08 0.06 -21.20
N THR A 350 13.96 -1.24 -21.48
CA THR A 350 14.83 -1.95 -22.43
C THR A 350 14.25 -1.98 -23.84
N GLY A 351 12.94 -1.75 -23.97
CA GLY A 351 12.25 -1.69 -25.24
C GLY A 351 10.74 -1.51 -25.07
N LEU A 352 10.04 -1.47 -26.20
CA LEU A 352 8.57 -1.42 -26.24
C LEU A 352 8.02 -2.78 -26.61
N SER A 353 6.84 -3.13 -26.10
CA SER A 353 6.20 -4.43 -26.40
C SER A 353 5.83 -4.58 -27.88
N VAL A 354 5.69 -3.47 -28.60
CA VAL A 354 5.43 -3.41 -30.04
C VAL A 354 6.39 -2.38 -30.63
N PRO A 355 7.30 -2.75 -31.54
CA PRO A 355 8.07 -1.76 -32.28
C PRO A 355 7.14 -1.03 -33.26
N LEU A 356 7.15 0.30 -33.23
CA LEU A 356 6.36 1.13 -34.14
C LEU A 356 7.28 1.96 -35.03
N THR A 357 6.89 2.10 -36.29
CA THR A 357 7.54 3.01 -37.24
C THR A 357 6.86 4.38 -37.24
N ASP A 358 7.57 5.45 -37.63
CA ASP A 358 7.00 6.80 -37.70
C ASP A 358 5.67 6.88 -38.49
N PRO A 359 5.50 6.19 -39.64
CA PRO A 359 4.22 6.17 -40.35
C PRO A 359 3.09 5.52 -39.53
N GLU A 360 3.40 4.46 -38.78
CA GLU A 360 2.43 3.79 -37.92
C GLU A 360 2.02 4.68 -36.75
N ASN A 361 2.96 5.41 -36.15
CA ASN A 361 2.65 6.41 -35.12
C ASN A 361 1.79 7.56 -35.67
N GLY A 362 2.04 7.98 -36.90
CA GLY A 362 1.20 8.94 -37.62
C GLY A 362 -0.26 8.50 -37.77
N GLU A 363 -0.53 7.20 -37.85
CA GLU A 363 -1.90 6.66 -37.90
C GLU A 363 -2.60 6.55 -36.53
N LEU A 364 -1.84 6.52 -35.44
CA LEU A 364 -2.34 6.40 -34.07
C LEU A 364 -2.76 7.77 -33.49
N ASN A 365 -2.03 8.83 -33.82
CA ASN A 365 -2.29 10.18 -33.32
C ASN A 365 -3.73 10.69 -33.60
N PRO A 366 -4.32 10.50 -34.80
CA PRO A 366 -5.71 10.92 -35.06
C PRO A 366 -6.76 10.19 -34.21
N LYS A 367 -6.41 9.03 -33.65
CA LYS A 367 -7.26 8.25 -32.73
C LYS A 367 -7.06 8.65 -31.26
N GLY A 368 -6.20 9.63 -30.98
CA GLY A 368 -5.91 10.08 -29.61
C GLY A 368 -4.99 9.14 -28.83
N ILE A 369 -4.33 8.20 -29.51
CA ILE A 369 -3.36 7.29 -28.89
C ILE A 369 -2.00 7.99 -28.86
N THR A 370 -1.39 8.09 -27.68
CA THR A 370 -0.02 8.60 -27.54
C THR A 370 0.96 7.45 -27.70
N ALA A 371 1.76 7.48 -28.76
CA ALA A 371 2.80 6.50 -29.01
C ALA A 371 4.04 6.79 -28.15
N CYS A 372 4.61 5.75 -27.53
CA CYS A 372 5.97 5.80 -27.00
C CYS A 372 6.95 5.48 -28.15
N GLU A 373 8.03 6.25 -28.27
CA GLU A 373 9.07 6.10 -29.30
C GLU A 373 10.47 6.02 -28.68
#